data_AF-A0AAU3KT48-F1
#
_entry.id   AF-A0AAU3KT48-F1
#
_cell.length_a   1.000
_cell.length_b   1.000
_cell.length_c   1.000
_cell.angle_alpha   90.00
_cell.angle_beta   90.00
_cell.angle_gamma   90.00
#
_symmetry.space_group_name_H-M   'P 1'
#
loop_
_entity.id
_entity.type
_entity.pdbx_description
1 polymer ?
#
loop_
_entity_poly.entity_id
_entity_poly.type
_entity_poly.pdbx_seq_one_letter_code
_entity_poly.pdbx_strand_id
1 'polypeptide(L)' 'MEEQNNNHVSWLNQRMYSTGEAARLLGVDASTLRRWRRAKPVEGPGFIQISNRVAKYPESDIEAYLAARHVIPAA' A
#
# COMPACT_ATOMS: atom_id res chain seq x y z
N MET A 1 -10.29 3.99 28.03
CA MET A 1 -10.40 5.26 27.28
C MET A 1 -10.01 4.93 25.86
N GLU A 2 -11.02 4.66 25.05
CA GLU A 2 -10.91 3.98 23.76
C GLU A 2 -10.64 5.03 22.69
N GLU A 3 -9.37 5.13 22.28
CA GLU A 3 -8.91 6.08 21.29
C GLU A 3 -9.36 5.58 19.90
N GLN A 4 -10.58 5.97 19.55
CA GLN A 4 -11.19 5.79 18.24
C GLN A 4 -10.37 6.61 17.22
N ASN A 5 -9.25 6.08 16.75
CA ASN A 5 -8.51 6.63 15.63
C ASN A 5 -9.27 6.32 14.34
N ASN A 6 -10.35 7.08 14.13
CA ASN A 6 -11.10 7.14 12.90
C ASN A 6 -10.24 7.82 11.82
N ASN A 7 -9.24 7.09 11.31
CA ASN A 7 -8.69 7.39 9.99
C ASN A 7 -9.78 7.04 8.97
N HIS A 8 -10.76 7.95 8.83
CA HIS A 8 -11.70 7.93 7.73
C HIS A 8 -10.91 8.31 6.48
N VAL A 9 -10.16 7.33 5.94
CA VAL A 9 -9.47 7.50 4.68
C VAL A 9 -10.57 7.71 3.65
N SER A 10 -10.71 8.94 3.17
CA SER A 10 -11.65 9.24 2.09
C SER A 10 -11.12 8.61 0.81
N TRP A 11 -11.52 7.36 0.57
CA TRP A 11 -11.14 6.57 -0.59
C TRP A 11 -11.52 7.23 -1.92
N LEU A 12 -12.50 8.14 -1.89
CA LEU A 12 -13.04 8.83 -3.07
C LEU A 12 -12.17 9.99 -3.55
N ASN A 13 -11.38 10.61 -2.67
CA ASN A 13 -10.62 11.84 -2.99
C ASN A 13 -9.11 11.64 -3.08
N GLN A 14 -8.61 10.44 -2.75
CA GLN A 14 -7.18 10.17 -2.78
C GLN A 14 -6.71 9.62 -4.13
N ARG A 15 -5.42 9.76 -4.40
CA ARG A 15 -4.81 9.22 -5.60
C ARG A 15 -4.71 7.70 -5.53
N MET A 16 -5.05 7.05 -6.64
CA MET A 16 -5.03 5.60 -6.78
C MET A 16 -4.01 5.17 -7.83
N TYR A 17 -3.01 4.41 -7.40
CA TYR A 17 -1.96 3.89 -8.28
C TYR A 17 -2.33 2.51 -8.81
N SER A 18 -2.00 2.23 -10.07
CA SER A 18 -1.97 0.87 -10.60
C SER A 18 -0.85 0.05 -9.96
N THR A 19 -0.86 -1.27 -10.14
CA THR A 19 0.26 -2.11 -9.71
C THR A 19 1.60 -1.67 -10.31
N GLY A 20 1.62 -1.22 -11.57
CA GLY A 20 2.85 -0.76 -12.22
C GLY A 20 3.38 0.55 -11.63
N GLU A 21 2.50 1.51 -11.37
CA GLU A 21 2.87 2.79 -10.76
C GLU A 21 3.33 2.59 -9.31
N ALA A 22 2.60 1.82 -8.52
CA ALA A 22 3.00 1.49 -7.15
C ALA A 22 4.35 0.76 -7.11
N ALA A 23 4.62 -0.14 -8.05
CA ALA A 23 5.91 -0.83 -8.14
C ALA A 23 7.06 0.14 -8.38
N ARG A 24 6.87 1.12 -9.29
CA ARG A 24 7.85 2.18 -9.55
C ARG A 24 8.11 3.05 -8.33
N LEU A 25 7.06 3.45 -7.60
CA LEU A 25 7.19 4.25 -6.38
C LEU A 25 7.98 3.50 -5.29
N LEU A 26 7.77 2.20 -5.17
CA LEU A 26 8.47 1.36 -4.19
C LEU A 26 9.85 0.88 -4.67
N GLY A 27 10.24 1.15 -5.91
CA GLY A 27 11.50 0.67 -6.47
C GLY A 27 11.57 -0.85 -6.65
N VAL A 28 10.44 -1.53 -6.85
CA VAL A 28 10.37 -2.99 -7.06
C VAL A 28 9.74 -3.33 -8.42
N ASP A 29 9.91 -4.58 -8.88
CA ASP A 29 9.19 -5.04 -10.07
C ASP A 29 7.70 -5.31 -9.78
N ALA A 30 6.84 -5.11 -10.78
CA ALA A 30 5.40 -5.35 -10.65
C ALA A 30 5.06 -6.83 -10.33
N SER A 31 5.91 -7.79 -10.73
CA SER A 31 5.77 -9.20 -10.34
C SER A 31 5.98 -9.41 -8.84
N THR A 32 6.83 -8.61 -8.19
CA THR A 32 7.04 -8.64 -6.73
C THR A 32 5.76 -8.23 -6.01
N LEU A 33 5.12 -7.13 -6.43
CA LEU A 33 3.81 -6.75 -5.87
C LEU A 33 2.74 -7.82 -6.08
N ARG A 34 2.69 -8.45 -7.27
CA ARG A 34 1.77 -9.58 -7.52
C ARG A 34 2.06 -10.81 -6.66
N ARG A 35 3.33 -11.04 -6.31
CA ARG A 35 3.74 -12.14 -5.42
C ARG A 35 3.32 -11.82 -3.99
N TRP A 36 3.61 -10.62 -3.50
CA TRP A 36 3.22 -10.15 -2.17
C TRP A 36 1.71 -10.23 -1.92
N ARG A 37 0.87 -9.82 -2.88
CA ARG A 37 -0.59 -9.96 -2.77
C ARG A 37 -1.08 -11.42 -2.66
N ARG A 38 -0.29 -12.38 -3.14
CA ARG A 38 -0.62 -13.82 -3.11
C ARG A 38 0.04 -14.55 -1.94
N ALA A 39 0.93 -13.89 -1.20
CA ALA A 39 1.56 -14.45 -0.02
C ALA A 39 0.53 -14.68 1.09
N LYS A 40 0.83 -15.61 1.99
CA LYS A 40 0.03 -15.88 3.20
C LYS A 40 1.00 -15.91 4.39
N PRO A 41 1.03 -14.88 5.25
CA PRO A 41 0.18 -13.68 5.23
C PRO A 41 0.44 -12.77 4.03
N VAL A 42 -0.54 -11.91 3.70
CA VAL A 42 -0.40 -10.93 2.61
C VAL A 42 0.73 -9.96 2.96
N GLU A 43 1.60 -9.70 2.00
CA GLU A 43 2.71 -8.77 2.13
C GLU A 43 2.49 -7.50 1.29
N GLY A 44 3.30 -6.48 1.54
CA GLY A 44 3.31 -5.24 0.77
C GLY A 44 2.39 -4.15 1.32
N PRO A 45 2.26 -3.01 0.60
CA PRO A 45 1.30 -1.98 0.96
C PRO A 45 -0.13 -2.49 0.80
N GLY A 46 -1.05 -1.84 1.52
CA GLY A 46 -2.48 -2.03 1.37
C GLY A 46 -2.93 -1.82 -0.09
N PHE A 47 -3.94 -2.57 -0.50
CA PHE A 47 -4.49 -2.48 -1.84
C PHE A 47 -5.99 -2.74 -1.85
N ILE A 48 -6.67 -2.12 -2.81
CA ILE A 48 -8.07 -2.36 -3.11
C ILE A 48 -8.14 -3.30 -4.31
N GLN A 49 -8.75 -4.46 -4.11
CA GLN A 49 -9.04 -5.40 -5.18
C GLN A 49 -10.30 -4.95 -5.92
N ILE A 50 -10.15 -4.42 -7.14
CA ILE A 50 -11.28 -3.97 -7.98
C ILE A 50 -11.89 -5.15 -8.75
N SER A 51 -11.05 -6.05 -9.24
CA SER A 51 -11.47 -7.30 -9.93
C SER A 51 -10.36 -8.33 -9.84
N ASN A 52 -10.58 -9.58 -10.25
CA ASN A 52 -9.56 -10.65 -10.18
C ASN A 52 -8.16 -10.28 -10.72
N ARG A 53 -8.07 -9.38 -11.71
CA ARG A 53 -6.79 -8.96 -12.31
C ARG A 53 -6.39 -7.52 -11.99
N VAL A 54 -7.28 -6.72 -11.39
CA VAL A 54 -7.07 -5.29 -11.17
C VAL A 54 -7.01 -5.01 -9.68
N ALA A 55 -5.83 -4.58 -9.23
CA ALA A 55 -5.60 -4.05 -7.89
C ALA A 55 -5.16 -2.59 -8.02
N LYS A 56 -5.71 -1.74 -7.15
CA LYS A 56 -5.35 -0.35 -6.99
C LYS A 56 -4.69 -0.14 -5.64
N TYR A 57 -3.73 0.76 -5.60
CA TYR A 57 -2.95 1.11 -4.43
C TYR A 57 -3.28 2.54 -4.04
N PRO A 58 -4.03 2.73 -2.94
CA PRO A 58 -4.26 4.04 -2.36
C PRO A 58 -2.93 4.68 -1.98
N GLU A 59 -2.79 5.98 -2.22
CA GLU A 59 -1.60 6.75 -1.82
C GLU A 59 -1.31 6.61 -0.32
N SER A 60 -2.36 6.70 0.50
CA SER A 60 -2.27 6.56 1.96
C SER A 60 -1.65 5.23 2.39
N ASP A 61 -1.96 4.15 1.68
CA ASP A 61 -1.51 2.80 2.02
C ASP A 61 -0.04 2.60 1.64
N ILE A 62 0.39 3.20 0.52
CA ILE A 62 1.80 3.22 0.12
C ILE A 62 2.62 4.02 1.14
N GLU A 63 2.14 5.21 1.51
CA GLU A 63 2.79 6.06 2.52
C GLU A 63 2.90 5.34 3.87
N ALA A 64 1.80 4.75 4.36
CA ALA A 64 1.81 4.00 5.61
C ALA A 64 2.79 2.81 5.56
N TYR A 65 2.86 2.11 4.42
CA TYR A 65 3.78 1.00 4.23
C TYR A 65 5.26 1.42 4.27
N LEU A 66 5.58 2.55 3.62
CA LEU A 66 6.91 3.14 3.61
C LEU A 66 7.28 3.66 5.00
N ALA A 67 6.38 4.40 5.65
CA ALA A 67 6.58 4.92 7.00
C ALA A 67 6.88 3.82 8.01
N ALA A 68 6.14 2.70 7.95
CA ALA A 68 6.37 1.54 8.83
C ALA A 68 7.73 0.85 8.61
N ARG A 69 8.40 1.10 7.48
CA ARG A 69 9.72 0.55 7.11
C ARG A 69 10.82 1.60 7.10
N HIS A 70 10.46 2.85 7.34
CA HIS A 70 11.40 3.95 7.30
C HIS A 70 12.27 3.90 8.56
N VAL A 71 13.53 3.50 8.38
CA VAL A 71 14.52 3.49 9.46
C VAL A 71 15.23 4.84 9.47
N ILE A 72 15.03 5.61 10.54
CA ILE A 72 15.75 6.86 10.77
C ILE A 72 17.04 6.50 11.53
N PRO A 73 18.24 6.74 10.95
CA PRO A 73 19.48 6.50 11.67
C PRO A 73 19.58 7.45 12.88
N ALA A 74 19.92 6.90 14.04
CA ALA A 74 20.31 7.70 15.19
C ALA A 74 21.72 8.26 14.93
N ALA A 75 21.86 9.58 15.05
CA ALA A 75 23.15 10.26 14.97
C ALA A 75 24.08 9.88 16.14
#